data_AF-A0A4R5C8E8-F1
#
_entry.id   AF-A0A4R5C8E8-F1
#
_cell.length_a   1.000
_cell.length_b   1.000
_cell.length_c   1.000
_cell.angle_alpha   90.00
_cell.angle_beta   90.00
_cell.angle_gamma   90.00
#
_symmetry.space_group_name_H-M   'P 1'
#
loop_
_entity.id
_entity.type
_entity.pdbx_description
1 polymer ?
#
loop_
_entity_poly.entity_id
_entity_poly.type
_entity_poly.pdbx_seq_one_letter_code
_entity_poly.pdbx_strand_id
1 'polypeptide(L)'
;MKKLVLVVFLMVGTIIVAQERNRRHQGEERTPFTSEQRSQLMLKKMTLELDLNDTQQKEFKSIIAEKMEKMEAKKTAMKTMKEKGVRPTSDERFAMESKMLDEQIATKKRMEKILNPKQYEKWTAMNEKLQEERKDNFRGQHKGNRKGNHPRNYQFNKG
;
A
#
# COMPACT_ATOMS: atom_id res chain seq x y z
N MET A 1 1.30 24.32 33.11
CA MET A 1 2.08 25.50 33.53
C MET A 1 3.43 24.98 34.02
N LYS A 2 4.47 25.09 33.16
CA LYS A 2 5.73 25.87 33.36
C LYS A 2 6.56 25.39 34.56
N LYS A 3 7.86 25.14 34.55
CA LYS A 3 9.03 25.19 33.64
C LYS A 3 10.20 24.61 34.47
N LEU A 4 11.31 24.20 33.83
CA LEU A 4 12.74 24.30 34.26
C LEU A 4 13.52 23.17 33.55
N VAL A 5 14.20 23.45 32.43
CA VAL A 5 15.56 23.99 32.27
C VAL A 5 16.65 22.90 32.37
N LEU A 6 17.65 23.02 31.47
CA LEU A 6 18.92 22.28 31.37
C LEU A 6 18.78 20.85 30.80
N VAL A 7 19.45 20.47 29.71
CA VAL A 7 20.91 20.50 29.54
C VAL A 7 21.30 20.77 28.08
N VAL A 8 22.25 21.69 27.91
CA VAL A 8 23.03 21.97 26.71
C VAL A 8 24.38 21.27 26.86
N PHE A 9 24.81 20.51 25.85
CA PHE A 9 26.22 20.26 25.50
C PHE A 9 26.24 20.15 23.96
N LEU A 10 26.78 21.15 23.24
CA LEU A 10 28.18 21.19 22.74
C LEU A 10 28.35 20.16 21.59
N MET A 11 28.72 20.47 20.34
CA MET A 11 29.66 21.46 19.81
C MET A 11 29.55 21.52 18.26
N VAL A 12 29.83 22.72 17.72
CA VAL A 12 30.66 23.00 16.52
C VAL A 12 30.24 22.42 15.15
N GLY A 13 29.72 23.33 14.32
CA GLY A 13 30.30 23.66 13.01
C GLY A 13 30.11 22.69 11.84
N THR A 14 29.20 23.02 10.93
CA THR A 14 29.34 22.58 9.53
C THR A 14 29.08 23.74 8.56
N ILE A 15 29.98 23.78 7.58
CA ILE A 15 30.23 24.77 6.55
C ILE A 15 28.96 24.99 5.69
N ILE A 16 28.70 26.26 5.33
CA ILE A 16 27.68 26.63 4.34
C ILE A 16 28.11 26.04 2.99
N VAL A 17 27.52 24.92 2.59
CA VAL A 17 27.60 24.45 1.20
C VAL A 17 26.47 25.14 0.44
N ALA A 18 26.84 26.14 -0.35
CA ALA A 18 26.01 26.72 -1.39
C ALA A 18 25.68 25.63 -2.41
N GLN A 19 24.57 24.92 -2.22
CA GLN A 19 24.06 23.97 -3.20
C GLN A 19 23.11 24.70 -4.15
N GLU A 20 23.67 25.06 -5.29
CA GLU A 20 23.02 25.66 -6.43
C GLU A 20 21.75 24.88 -6.82
N ARG A 21 20.65 25.61 -6.97
CA ARG A 21 19.35 25.10 -7.39
C ARG A 21 19.46 24.40 -8.74
N ASN A 22 19.35 23.06 -8.76
CA ASN A 22 18.75 22.40 -9.91
C ASN A 22 18.19 21.00 -9.58
N ARG A 23 16.89 20.87 -9.87
CA ARG A 23 16.15 19.66 -10.26
C ARG A 23 15.75 18.68 -9.16
N ARG A 24 14.44 18.74 -8.88
CA ARG A 24 13.55 17.69 -8.37
C ARG A 24 13.88 17.28 -6.94
N HIS A 25 12.99 17.64 -6.03
CA HIS A 25 12.94 17.06 -4.69
C HIS A 25 13.11 15.55 -4.78
N GLN A 26 14.32 15.11 -4.46
CA GLN A 26 14.60 13.81 -3.89
C GLN A 26 13.63 13.67 -2.73
N GLY A 27 12.58 12.87 -2.92
CA GLY A 27 11.89 12.32 -1.77
C GLY A 27 12.96 11.60 -0.98
N GLU A 28 13.19 12.03 0.26
CA GLU A 28 14.04 11.32 1.22
C GLU A 28 13.82 9.81 1.03
N GLU A 29 14.89 9.05 0.86
CA GLU A 29 14.84 7.59 0.83
C GLU A 29 14.35 7.10 2.19
N ARG A 30 13.03 7.16 2.42
CA ARG A 30 12.42 6.68 3.63
C ARG A 30 12.62 5.17 3.65
N THR A 31 13.32 4.70 4.67
CA THR A 31 13.47 3.27 4.92
C THR A 31 12.06 2.65 4.97
N PRO A 32 11.80 1.60 4.18
CA PRO A 32 10.49 0.99 4.16
C PRO A 32 10.22 0.36 5.53
N PHE A 33 9.06 0.65 6.12
CA PHE A 33 8.61 -0.02 7.34
C PHE A 33 8.62 -1.54 7.19
N THR A 34 8.95 -2.26 8.27
CA THR A 34 8.84 -3.72 8.34
C THR A 34 7.38 -4.18 8.24
N SER A 35 7.16 -5.47 7.94
CA SER A 35 5.80 -6.04 7.88
C SER A 35 5.03 -5.84 9.19
N GLU A 36 5.72 -5.99 10.31
CA GLU A 36 5.13 -5.79 11.64
C GLU A 36 4.78 -4.32 11.90
N GLN A 37 5.69 -3.39 11.58
CA GLN A 37 5.43 -1.95 11.72
C GLN A 37 4.24 -1.49 10.85
N ARG A 38 4.14 -2.01 9.61
CA ARG A 38 2.99 -1.75 8.74
C ARG A 38 1.69 -2.27 9.33
N SER A 39 1.71 -3.47 9.90
CA SER A 39 0.55 -4.08 10.55
C SER A 39 0.08 -3.25 11.73
N GLN A 40 1.01 -2.81 12.58
CA GLN A 40 0.72 -1.94 13.73
C GLN A 40 0.16 -0.58 13.29
N LEU A 41 0.75 0.05 12.27
CA LEU A 41 0.24 1.31 11.72
C LEU A 41 -1.15 1.15 11.12
N MET A 42 -1.39 0.05 10.40
CA MET A 42 -2.70 -0.24 9.83
C MET A 42 -3.76 -0.42 10.92
N LEU A 43 -3.45 -1.15 11.99
CA LEU A 43 -4.33 -1.30 13.14
C LEU A 43 -4.64 0.06 13.77
N LYS A 44 -3.61 0.86 14.09
CA LYS A 44 -3.79 2.19 14.69
C LYS A 44 -4.63 3.12 13.82
N LYS A 45 -4.44 3.11 12.50
CA LYS A 45 -5.27 3.89 11.57
C LYS A 45 -6.72 3.44 11.59
N MET A 46 -6.97 2.13 11.56
CA MET A 46 -8.33 1.59 11.61
C MET A 46 -9.00 1.90 12.95
N THR A 47 -8.27 1.80 14.06
CA THR A 47 -8.76 2.21 15.38
C THR A 47 -9.14 3.68 15.41
N LEU A 48 -8.30 4.56 14.86
CA LEU A 48 -8.56 6.00 14.81
C LEU A 48 -9.75 6.36 13.92
N GLU A 49 -9.86 5.70 12.76
CA GLU A 49 -10.91 6.02 11.79
C GLU A 49 -12.26 5.41 12.18
N LEU A 50 -12.27 4.22 12.76
CA LEU A 50 -13.53 3.51 13.06
C LEU A 50 -13.89 3.53 14.54
N ASP A 51 -13.09 4.18 15.40
CA ASP A 51 -13.25 4.18 16.85
C ASP A 51 -13.39 2.75 17.41
N LEU A 52 -12.45 1.87 17.03
CA LEU A 52 -12.50 0.45 17.39
C LEU A 52 -12.30 0.23 18.89
N ASN A 53 -13.16 -0.58 19.51
CA ASN A 53 -12.98 -1.03 20.89
C ASN A 53 -11.92 -2.15 21.00
N ASP A 54 -11.51 -2.49 22.23
CA ASP A 54 -10.43 -3.46 22.46
C ASP A 54 -10.69 -4.85 21.87
N THR A 55 -11.95 -5.31 21.89
CA THR A 55 -12.34 -6.59 21.28
C THR A 55 -12.22 -6.52 19.76
N GLN A 56 -12.71 -5.44 19.14
CA GLN A 56 -12.59 -5.22 17.71
C GLN A 56 -11.14 -5.07 17.25
N GLN A 57 -10.29 -4.42 18.06
CA GLN A 57 -8.87 -4.28 17.77
C GLN A 57 -8.12 -5.62 17.76
N LYS A 58 -8.46 -6.54 18.69
CA LYS A 58 -7.90 -7.90 18.71
C LYS A 58 -8.26 -8.68 17.45
N GLU A 59 -9.53 -8.64 17.04
CA GLU A 59 -10.00 -9.26 15.80
C GLU A 59 -9.33 -8.66 14.56
N PHE A 60 -9.23 -7.32 14.50
CA PHE A 60 -8.55 -6.63 13.41
C PHE A 60 -7.07 -6.99 13.32
N LYS A 61 -6.38 -7.14 14.46
CA LYS A 61 -4.98 -7.56 14.49
C LYS A 61 -4.79 -8.92 13.80
N SER A 62 -5.68 -9.88 14.05
CA SER A 62 -5.68 -11.18 13.39
C SER A 62 -5.90 -11.05 11.88
N ILE A 63 -6.91 -10.26 11.47
CA ILE A 63 -7.21 -10.03 10.05
C ILE A 63 -6.04 -9.38 9.31
N ILE A 64 -5.37 -8.41 9.94
CA ILE A 64 -4.20 -7.75 9.37
C ILE A 64 -3.05 -8.75 9.21
N ALA A 65 -2.78 -9.59 10.21
CA ALA A 65 -1.74 -10.60 10.13
C ALA A 65 -1.96 -11.57 8.97
N GLU A 66 -3.17 -12.14 8.85
CA GLU A 66 -3.54 -13.01 7.72
C GLU A 66 -3.39 -12.30 6.37
N LYS A 67 -3.79 -11.03 6.29
CA LYS A 67 -3.66 -10.24 5.06
C LYS A 67 -2.20 -10.02 4.69
N MET A 68 -1.32 -9.76 5.66
CA MET A 68 0.09 -9.53 5.42
C MET A 68 0.81 -10.80 4.95
N GLU A 69 0.49 -11.96 5.53
CA GLU A 69 1.00 -13.25 5.07
C GLU A 69 0.64 -13.52 3.61
N LYS A 70 -0.64 -13.34 3.26
CA LYS A 70 -1.12 -13.50 1.88
C LYS A 70 -0.46 -12.52 0.91
N MET A 71 -0.25 -11.26 1.35
CA MET A 71 0.41 -10.25 0.54
C MET A 71 1.87 -10.61 0.26
N GLU A 72 2.62 -11.10 1.26
CA GLU A 72 4.00 -11.54 1.06
C GLU A 72 4.07 -12.78 0.16
N ALA A 73 3.19 -13.77 0.34
CA ALA A 73 3.11 -14.94 -0.54
C ALA A 73 2.78 -14.55 -2.00
N LYS A 74 1.86 -13.61 -2.20
CA LYS A 74 1.53 -13.10 -3.54
C LYS A 74 2.71 -12.33 -4.16
N LYS A 75 3.41 -11.54 -3.35
CA LYS A 75 4.57 -10.76 -3.79
C LYS A 75 5.74 -11.66 -4.20
N THR A 76 6.04 -12.71 -3.45
CA THR A 76 7.09 -13.68 -3.81
C THR A 76 6.72 -14.41 -5.09
N ALA A 77 5.48 -14.91 -5.20
CA ALA A 77 4.99 -15.56 -6.43
C ALA A 77 5.11 -14.63 -7.65
N MET A 78 4.64 -13.38 -7.56
CA MET A 78 4.76 -12.41 -8.65
C MET A 78 6.21 -12.06 -8.99
N LYS A 79 7.10 -11.97 -7.99
CA LYS A 79 8.53 -11.71 -8.21
C LYS A 79 9.15 -12.86 -9.00
N THR A 80 8.89 -14.11 -8.62
CA THR A 80 9.42 -15.28 -9.35
C THR A 80 8.90 -15.38 -10.78
N MET A 81 7.61 -15.10 -11.02
CA MET A 81 7.04 -15.06 -12.38
C MET A 81 7.70 -13.96 -13.23
N LYS A 82 7.93 -12.79 -12.63
CA LYS A 82 8.59 -11.66 -13.30
C LYS A 82 10.05 -11.97 -13.65
N GLU A 83 10.80 -12.59 -12.75
CA GLU A 83 12.18 -13.01 -12.99
C GLU A 83 12.28 -14.06 -14.09
N LYS A 84 11.32 -15.00 -14.16
CA LYS A 84 11.24 -16.01 -15.22
C LYS A 84 10.65 -15.47 -16.54
N GLY A 85 10.16 -14.24 -16.57
CA GLY A 85 9.48 -13.65 -17.73
C GLY A 85 8.17 -14.36 -18.13
N VAL A 86 7.64 -15.24 -17.27
CA VAL A 86 6.45 -16.04 -17.55
C VAL A 86 5.22 -15.19 -17.32
N ARG A 87 4.37 -15.12 -18.35
CA ARG A 87 3.05 -14.52 -18.24
C ARG A 87 2.04 -15.61 -17.87
N PRO A 88 1.13 -15.35 -16.92
CA PRO A 88 0.10 -16.32 -16.59
C PRO A 88 -0.81 -16.56 -17.80
N THR A 89 -1.26 -17.81 -17.95
CA THR A 89 -2.25 -18.21 -18.96
C THR A 89 -3.62 -17.59 -18.67
N SER A 90 -4.57 -17.74 -19.59
CA SER A 90 -5.93 -17.24 -19.36
C SER A 90 -6.59 -17.90 -18.13
N ASP A 91 -6.42 -19.21 -17.98
CA ASP A 91 -7.03 -19.98 -16.89
C ASP A 91 -6.36 -19.64 -15.55
N GLU A 92 -5.04 -19.46 -15.53
CA GLU A 92 -4.31 -19.00 -14.35
C GLU A 92 -4.74 -17.59 -13.94
N ARG A 93 -4.95 -16.68 -14.91
CA ARG A 93 -5.49 -15.34 -14.62
C ARG A 93 -6.89 -15.42 -14.02
N PHE A 94 -7.77 -16.22 -14.59
CA PHE A 94 -9.11 -16.43 -14.07
C PHE A 94 -9.07 -16.97 -12.63
N ALA A 95 -8.26 -17.99 -12.36
CA ALA A 95 -8.11 -18.56 -11.03
C ALA A 95 -7.57 -17.53 -10.01
N MET A 96 -6.61 -16.70 -10.40
CA MET A 96 -6.10 -15.63 -9.55
C MET A 96 -7.14 -14.54 -9.28
N GLU A 97 -7.92 -14.14 -10.28
CA GLU A 97 -8.99 -13.15 -10.10
C GLU A 97 -10.12 -13.69 -9.24
N SER A 98 -10.57 -14.93 -9.49
CA SER A 98 -11.56 -15.61 -8.66
C SER A 98 -11.12 -15.65 -7.20
N LYS A 99 -9.89 -16.13 -6.93
CA LYS A 99 -9.36 -16.18 -5.57
C LYS A 99 -9.30 -14.80 -4.90
N MET A 100 -8.94 -13.77 -5.66
CA MET A 100 -8.91 -12.40 -5.13
C MET A 100 -10.31 -11.91 -4.78
N LEU A 101 -11.33 -12.20 -5.59
CA LEU A 101 -12.72 -11.84 -5.32
C LEU A 101 -13.25 -12.60 -4.09
N ASP A 102 -12.96 -13.89 -3.98
CA ASP A 102 -13.34 -14.71 -2.81
C ASP A 102 -12.72 -14.16 -1.52
N GLU A 103 -11.46 -13.73 -1.55
CA GLU A 103 -10.80 -13.08 -0.42
C GLU A 103 -11.43 -11.74 -0.04
N GLN A 104 -11.86 -10.94 -1.03
CA GLN A 104 -12.58 -9.70 -0.78
C GLN A 104 -13.94 -9.96 -0.14
N ILE A 105 -14.68 -10.96 -0.63
CA ILE A 105 -15.97 -11.38 -0.08
C ILE A 105 -15.78 -11.86 1.37
N ALA A 106 -14.79 -12.72 1.62
CA ALA A 106 -14.52 -13.23 2.96
C ALA A 106 -14.14 -12.10 3.93
N THR A 107 -13.33 -11.15 3.48
CA THR A 107 -12.96 -9.97 4.29
C THR A 107 -14.19 -9.12 4.59
N LYS A 108 -15.03 -8.83 3.58
CA LYS A 108 -16.25 -8.04 3.75
C LYS A 108 -17.21 -8.67 4.77
N LYS A 109 -17.41 -10.00 4.68
CA LYS A 109 -18.22 -10.77 5.65
C LYS A 109 -17.64 -10.74 7.06
N ARG A 110 -16.32 -10.81 7.21
CA ARG A 110 -15.67 -10.70 8.54
C ARG A 110 -15.85 -9.30 9.12
N MET A 111 -15.70 -8.25 8.32
CA MET A 111 -15.88 -6.87 8.76
C MET A 111 -17.32 -6.59 9.20
N GLU A 112 -18.30 -7.12 8.49
CA GLU A 112 -19.72 -7.00 8.85
C GLU A 112 -20.04 -7.62 10.22
N LYS A 113 -19.30 -8.67 10.63
CA LYS A 113 -19.47 -9.30 11.94
C LYS A 113 -18.80 -8.54 13.08
N ILE A 114 -17.69 -7.86 12.81
CA ILE A 114 -16.85 -7.21 13.83
C ILE A 114 -17.27 -5.76 14.05
N LEU A 115 -17.66 -5.07 12.98
CA LEU A 115 -18.03 -3.66 13.00
C LEU A 115 -19.52 -3.50 13.26
N ASN A 116 -19.89 -2.45 13.99
CA ASN A 116 -21.30 -2.04 14.06
C ASN A 116 -21.72 -1.38 12.72
N PRO A 117 -23.03 -1.15 12.49
CA PRO A 117 -23.51 -0.61 11.21
C PRO A 117 -22.86 0.72 10.80
N LYS A 118 -22.68 1.65 11.74
CA LYS A 118 -22.05 2.96 11.47
C LYS A 118 -20.58 2.82 11.10
N GLN A 119 -19.84 1.96 11.81
CA GLN A 119 -18.43 1.69 11.53
C GLN A 119 -18.27 0.98 10.18
N TYR A 120 -19.17 0.05 9.85
CA TYR A 120 -19.15 -0.67 8.59
C TYR A 120 -19.38 0.26 7.40
N GLU A 121 -20.35 1.16 7.49
CA GLU A 121 -20.62 2.18 6.47
C GLU A 121 -19.41 3.10 6.24
N LYS A 122 -18.78 3.56 7.32
CA LYS A 122 -17.55 4.36 7.24
C LYS A 122 -16.42 3.56 6.58
N TRP A 123 -16.25 2.29 6.95
CA TRP A 123 -15.25 1.41 6.36
C TRP A 123 -15.50 1.17 4.86
N THR A 124 -16.75 0.99 4.43
CA THR A 124 -17.09 0.86 3.00
C THR A 124 -16.78 2.14 2.22
N ALA A 125 -17.17 3.31 2.74
CA ALA A 125 -16.89 4.60 2.10
C ALA A 125 -15.38 4.87 1.98
N MET A 126 -14.60 4.54 3.02
CA MET A 126 -13.13 4.63 2.96
C MET A 126 -12.54 3.73 1.87
N ASN A 127 -13.05 2.50 1.72
CA ASN A 127 -12.58 1.59 0.69
C ASN A 127 -12.94 2.05 -0.71
N GLU A 128 -14.15 2.58 -0.91
CA GLU A 128 -14.60 3.13 -2.18
C GLU A 128 -13.74 4.32 -2.60
N LYS A 129 -13.53 5.27 -1.69
CA LYS A 129 -12.63 6.41 -1.93
C LYS A 129 -11.22 5.96 -2.33
N LEU A 130 -10.67 4.97 -1.63
CA LEU A 130 -9.36 4.43 -1.97
C LEU A 130 -9.35 3.76 -3.37
N GLN A 131 -10.45 3.13 -3.79
CA GLN A 131 -10.57 2.57 -5.13
C GLN A 131 -10.67 3.66 -6.20
N GLU A 132 -11.41 4.73 -5.95
CA GLU A 132 -11.52 5.89 -6.83
C GLU A 132 -10.16 6.57 -7.01
N GLU A 133 -9.47 6.88 -5.90
CA GLU A 133 -8.13 7.46 -5.93
C GLU A 133 -7.15 6.59 -6.74
N ARG A 134 -7.24 5.26 -6.62
CA ARG A 134 -6.44 4.36 -7.46
C ARG A 134 -6.80 4.50 -8.93
N LYS A 135 -8.09 4.46 -9.28
CA LYS A 135 -8.55 4.61 -10.68
C LYS A 135 -8.09 5.93 -11.28
N ASP A 136 -8.16 7.02 -10.54
CA ASP A 136 -7.75 8.34 -10.99
C ASP A 136 -6.24 8.45 -11.19
N ASN A 137 -5.45 7.88 -10.27
CA ASN A 137 -4.00 7.79 -10.43
C ASN A 137 -3.62 6.99 -11.69
N PHE A 138 -4.30 5.87 -11.97
CA PHE A 138 -4.08 5.11 -13.22
C PHE A 138 -4.44 5.93 -14.46
N ARG A 139 -5.55 6.66 -14.45
CA ARG A 139 -5.98 7.52 -15.58
C ARG A 139 -5.04 8.70 -15.81
N GLY A 140 -4.55 9.34 -14.74
CA GLY A 140 -3.58 10.43 -14.81
C GLY A 140 -2.24 10.00 -15.43
N GLN A 141 -1.78 8.80 -15.08
CA GLN A 141 -0.54 8.22 -15.59
C GLN A 141 -0.61 7.89 -17.09
N HIS A 142 -1.79 7.50 -17.60
CA HIS A 142 -2.01 7.27 -19.04
C HIS A 142 -2.06 8.57 -19.87
N LYS A 143 -2.49 9.70 -19.30
CA LYS A 143 -2.48 11.00 -20.00
C LYS A 143 -1.07 11.58 -20.14
N GLY A 144 -0.18 11.37 -19.16
CA GLY A 144 1.22 11.84 -19.21
C GLY A 144 2.12 11.07 -20.20
N ASN A 145 1.83 9.78 -20.44
CA ASN A 145 2.67 8.91 -21.27
C ASN A 145 2.35 8.89 -22.78
N ARG A 146 1.38 9.69 -23.27
CA ARG A 146 1.07 9.77 -24.71
C ARG A 146 2.04 10.62 -25.53
N LYS A 147 2.99 11.34 -24.92
CA LYS A 147 3.94 12.22 -25.63
C LYS A 147 5.30 11.59 -25.99
N GLY A 148 5.52 10.29 -25.82
CA GLY A 148 6.84 9.73 -26.15
C GLY A 148 6.95 8.21 -26.15
N ASN A 149 6.18 7.52 -26.99
CA ASN A 149 6.52 6.12 -27.26
C ASN A 149 6.38 5.81 -28.75
N HIS A 150 7.53 5.63 -29.41
CA HIS A 150 7.64 4.98 -30.71
C HIS A 150 7.01 3.58 -30.66
N PRO A 151 6.46 3.08 -31.79
CA PRO A 151 5.90 1.74 -31.85
C PRO A 151 7.00 0.71 -31.59
N ARG A 152 6.85 -0.11 -30.54
CA ARG A 152 7.62 -1.34 -30.42
C ARG A 152 7.15 -2.28 -31.53
N ASN A 153 7.97 -2.41 -32.57
CA ASN A 153 7.84 -3.47 -33.55
C ASN A 153 7.93 -4.82 -32.83
N TYR A 154 6.79 -5.47 -32.62
CA TYR A 154 6.73 -6.90 -32.36
C TYR A 154 6.92 -7.61 -33.69
N GLN A 155 8.15 -8.00 -33.99
CA GLN A 155 8.39 -9.02 -35.02
C GLN A 155 7.82 -10.34 -34.49
N PHE A 156 6.71 -10.77 -35.08
CA PHE A 156 6.26 -12.15 -35.02
C PHE A 156 7.30 -13.00 -35.75
N ASN A 157 8.08 -13.78 -35.00
CA ASN A 157 8.89 -14.83 -35.60
C ASN A 157 7.96 -16.00 -35.92
N LYS A 158 7.64 -16.18 -37.21
CA LYS A 158 7.13 -17.45 -37.74
C LYS A 158 8.32 -18.17 -38.36
N GLY A 159 8.65 -19.33 -37.80
CA GLY A 159 9.60 -20.31 -38.31
C GLY A 159 9.33 -21.61 -37.59
#